data_AF-R7FHN5-F1
#
_entry.id   AF-R7FHN5-F1
#
_cell.length_a   1.000
_cell.length_b   1.000
_cell.length_c   1.000
_cell.angle_alpha   90.00
_cell.angle_beta   90.00
_cell.angle_gamma   90.00
#
_symmetry.space_group_name_H-M   'P 1'
#
loop_
_entity.id
_entity.type
_entity.pdbx_description
1 polymer ?
#
loop_
_entity_poly.entity_id
_entity_poly.type
_entity_poly.pdbx_seq_one_letter_code
_entity_poly.pdbx_strand_id
1 'polypeptide(L)'
;MANETLNSLLKEYEQKKLNAELDLDRRKENLYKLIPRLEEIDSELSTLGISTAKNILNNISKPDSIDNLKLKIANLKKEKEAILIQNGYSLDYLKPFYDCKICNDTGFILDKNYKTTMCNCLKQKLLNVAFNKSNISNIDKENFNKFNELIFSDEVDLAKYRFNISPRRNILNIKNKSIEFVNNFDNPDCKNLLFVGSTGLR
;
A
#
# COMPACT_ATOMS: atom_id res chain seq x y z
N MET A 1 7.09 -18.54 13.24
CA MET A 1 7.33 -18.45 11.78
C MET A 1 6.53 -17.35 11.05
N ALA A 2 5.20 -17.43 10.90
CA ALA A 2 4.42 -16.35 10.23
C ALA A 2 4.52 -15.01 10.96
N ASN A 3 4.48 -15.05 12.30
CA ASN A 3 4.55 -13.88 13.16
C ASN A 3 5.94 -13.21 13.16
N GLU A 4 7.03 -13.98 13.08
CA GLU A 4 8.40 -13.44 13.03
C GLU A 4 8.69 -12.70 11.72
N THR A 5 8.19 -13.23 10.60
CA THR A 5 8.34 -12.59 9.29
C THR A 5 7.59 -11.27 9.27
N LEU A 6 6.35 -11.25 9.77
CA LEU A 6 5.56 -10.04 9.90
C LEU A 6 6.26 -9.01 10.79
N ASN A 7 6.71 -9.40 11.99
CA ASN A 7 7.39 -8.50 12.92
C ASN A 7 8.67 -7.91 12.33
N SER A 8 9.45 -8.71 11.60
CA SER A 8 10.65 -8.22 10.90
C SER A 8 10.30 -7.18 9.84
N LEU A 9 9.26 -7.43 9.04
CA LEU A 9 8.79 -6.46 8.06
C LEU A 9 8.26 -5.20 8.73
N LEU A 10 7.49 -5.31 9.82
CA LEU A 10 6.97 -4.13 10.53
C LEU A 10 8.10 -3.23 11.06
N LYS A 11 9.22 -3.80 11.54
CA LYS A 11 10.42 -3.03 11.89
C LYS A 11 11.01 -2.28 10.69
N GLU A 12 11.02 -2.90 9.52
CA GLU A 12 11.46 -2.24 8.28
C GLU A 12 10.56 -1.04 7.95
N TYR A 13 9.24 -1.20 8.09
CA TYR A 13 8.25 -0.14 7.86
C TYR A 13 8.40 1.01 8.88
N GLU A 14 8.58 0.70 10.16
CA GLU A 14 8.86 1.70 11.20
C GLU A 14 10.13 2.48 10.89
N GLN A 15 11.20 1.80 10.47
CA GLN A 15 12.45 2.47 10.10
C GLN A 15 12.28 3.38 8.88
N LYS A 16 11.53 2.96 7.86
CA LYS A 16 11.23 3.79 6.68
C LYS A 16 10.46 5.04 7.07
N LYS A 17 9.41 4.88 7.88
CA LYS A 17 8.60 5.99 8.37
C LYS A 17 9.46 6.98 9.17
N LEU A 18 10.27 6.48 10.09
CA LEU A 18 11.18 7.30 10.89
C LEU A 18 12.17 8.07 10.00
N ASN A 19 12.76 7.42 8.99
CA ASN A 19 13.68 8.08 8.07
C ASN A 19 13.00 9.20 7.27
N ALA A 20 11.75 8.99 6.82
CA ALA A 20 10.98 10.01 6.11
C ALA A 20 10.61 11.21 7.00
N GLU A 21 10.35 10.97 8.28
CA GLU A 21 10.07 12.02 9.28
C GLU A 21 11.34 12.82 9.62
N LEU A 22 12.47 12.15 9.87
CA LEU A 22 13.77 12.80 10.10
C LEU A 22 14.23 13.62 8.90
N ASP A 23 14.02 13.13 7.67
CA ASP A 23 14.33 13.88 6.46
C ASP A 23 13.43 15.11 6.31
N LEU A 24 12.13 15.01 6.64
CA LEU A 24 11.25 16.15 6.70
C LEU A 24 11.76 17.19 7.69
N ASP A 25 12.09 16.80 8.91
CA ASP A 25 12.56 17.73 9.95
C ASP A 25 13.80 18.48 9.47
N ARG A 26 14.78 17.76 8.91
CA ARG A 26 15.98 18.37 8.31
C ARG A 26 15.64 19.35 7.19
N ARG A 27 14.75 18.98 6.26
CA ARG A 27 14.34 19.85 5.14
C ARG A 27 13.59 21.09 5.64
N LYS A 28 12.75 20.93 6.67
CA LYS A 28 12.00 21.99 7.32
C LYS A 28 12.94 22.98 8.00
N GLU A 29 13.88 22.50 8.83
CA GLU A 29 14.89 23.34 9.48
C GLU A 29 15.72 24.15 8.47
N ASN A 30 16.19 23.50 7.41
CA ASN A 30 16.97 24.18 6.37
C ASN A 30 16.13 25.25 5.67
N LEU A 31 14.86 24.94 5.36
CA LEU A 31 13.97 25.89 4.70
C LEU A 31 13.63 27.07 5.61
N TYR A 32 13.48 26.87 6.92
CA TYR A 32 13.15 27.94 7.87
C TYR A 32 14.34 28.88 8.09
N LYS A 33 15.57 28.35 8.09
CA LYS A 33 16.77 29.19 8.08
C LYS A 33 16.88 30.06 6.83
N LEU A 34 16.45 29.55 5.67
CA LEU A 34 16.48 30.28 4.40
C LEU A 34 15.31 31.28 4.28
N ILE A 35 14.12 30.90 4.75
CA ILE A 35 12.90 31.68 4.64
C ILE A 35 12.20 31.72 6.02
N PRO A 36 12.66 32.60 6.93
CA PRO A 36 12.13 32.67 8.31
C PRO A 36 10.63 32.91 8.39
N ARG A 37 10.05 33.57 7.38
CA ARG A 37 8.60 33.82 7.31
C ARG A 37 7.76 32.54 7.36
N LEU A 38 8.27 31.41 6.86
CA LEU A 38 7.55 30.13 6.94
C LEU A 38 7.44 29.63 8.38
N GLU A 39 8.45 29.86 9.21
CA GLU A 39 8.44 29.53 10.63
C GLU A 39 7.46 30.44 11.39
N GLU A 40 7.51 31.74 11.12
CA GLU A 40 6.58 32.72 11.71
C GLU A 40 5.12 32.35 11.44
N ILE A 41 4.79 31.97 10.19
CA ILE A 41 3.44 31.53 9.83
C ILE A 41 3.02 30.30 10.64
N ASP A 42 3.90 29.33 10.83
CA ASP A 42 3.62 28.14 11.66
C ASP A 42 3.41 28.50 13.13
N SER A 43 4.21 29.43 13.68
CA SER A 43 4.03 29.94 15.03
C SER A 43 2.72 30.73 15.20
N GLU A 44 2.36 31.57 14.22
CA GLU A 44 1.09 32.29 14.20
C GLU A 44 -0.09 31.31 14.16
N LEU A 45 -0.06 30.32 13.26
CA LEU A 45 -1.10 29.28 13.17
C LEU A 45 -1.24 28.48 14.47
N SER A 46 -0.12 28.11 15.08
CA SER A 46 -0.10 27.38 16.36
C SER A 46 -0.71 28.23 17.49
N THR A 47 -0.33 29.51 17.56
CA THR A 47 -0.84 30.46 18.56
C THR A 47 -2.35 30.69 18.40
N LEU A 48 -2.81 30.83 17.15
CA LEU A 48 -4.24 30.94 16.83
C LEU A 48 -5.00 29.68 17.25
N GLY A 49 -4.46 28.49 16.97
CA GLY A 49 -5.04 27.22 17.40
C GLY A 49 -5.19 27.12 18.92
N ILE A 50 -4.14 27.44 19.67
CA ILE A 50 -4.14 27.43 21.15
C ILE A 50 -5.15 28.44 21.70
N SER A 51 -5.15 29.67 21.18
CA SER A 51 -6.10 30.71 21.60
C SER A 51 -7.54 30.30 21.33
N THR A 52 -7.80 29.64 20.21
CA THR A 52 -9.13 29.17 19.82
C THR A 52 -9.61 28.09 20.76
N ALA A 53 -8.76 27.09 21.05
CA ALA A 53 -9.07 26.03 22.02
C ALA A 53 -9.39 26.60 23.41
N LYS A 54 -8.59 27.58 23.87
CA LYS A 54 -8.80 28.26 25.16
C LYS A 54 -10.12 29.04 25.20
N ASN A 55 -10.48 29.74 24.13
CA ASN A 55 -11.72 30.51 24.05
C ASN A 55 -12.96 29.60 24.06
N ILE A 56 -12.90 28.46 23.37
CA ILE A 56 -13.96 27.44 23.37
C ILE A 56 -14.19 26.91 24.79
N LEU A 57 -13.11 26.54 25.50
CA LEU A 57 -13.19 26.03 26.89
C LEU A 57 -13.79 27.06 27.86
N ASN A 58 -13.50 28.35 27.65
CA ASN A 58 -13.97 29.43 28.52
C ASN A 58 -15.35 29.99 28.12
N ASN A 59 -16.04 29.41 27.14
CA ASN A 59 -17.33 29.90 26.60
C ASN A 59 -17.31 31.38 26.15
N ILE A 60 -16.14 31.88 25.74
CA ILE A 60 -15.97 33.25 25.23
C ILE A 60 -16.24 33.21 23.71
N SER A 61 -17.49 32.96 23.33
CA SER A 61 -17.88 32.75 21.94
C SER A 61 -18.65 33.96 21.42
N LYS A 62 -17.95 34.95 20.85
CA LYS A 62 -18.58 35.95 19.98
C LYS A 62 -18.55 35.45 18.53
N PRO A 63 -19.69 35.37 17.81
CA PRO A 63 -19.75 34.86 16.43
C PRO A 63 -18.75 35.54 15.48
N ASP A 64 -18.63 36.86 15.55
CA ASP A 64 -17.73 37.67 14.72
C ASP A 64 -16.23 37.35 14.93
N SER A 65 -15.87 36.75 16.06
CA SER A 65 -14.49 36.35 16.37
C SER A 65 -14.07 35.09 15.61
N ILE A 66 -15.01 34.16 15.39
CA ILE A 66 -14.73 32.86 14.78
C ILE A 66 -14.48 32.99 13.27
N ASP A 67 -15.26 33.82 12.58
CA ASP A 67 -15.11 33.99 11.13
C ASP A 67 -13.86 34.80 10.79
N ASN A 68 -13.50 35.80 11.60
CA ASN A 68 -12.21 36.48 11.49
C ASN A 68 -11.02 35.53 11.73
N LEU A 69 -11.12 34.61 12.68
CA LEU A 69 -10.11 33.58 12.92
C LEU A 69 -9.95 32.64 11.71
N LYS A 70 -11.06 32.15 11.14
CA LYS A 70 -11.03 31.31 9.93
C LYS A 70 -10.39 32.03 8.76
N LEU A 71 -10.73 33.31 8.55
CA LEU A 71 -10.12 34.14 7.50
C LEU A 71 -8.61 34.29 7.71
N LYS A 72 -8.17 34.56 8.95
CA LYS A 72 -6.73 34.67 9.26
C LYS A 72 -5.99 33.37 9.00
N ILE A 73 -6.54 32.23 9.42
CA ILE A 73 -5.97 30.90 9.15
C ILE A 73 -5.89 30.64 7.64
N ALA A 74 -6.94 30.95 6.88
CA ALA A 74 -6.96 30.77 5.44
C ALA A 74 -5.91 31.64 4.72
N ASN A 75 -5.76 32.89 5.15
CA ASN A 75 -4.75 33.81 4.59
C ASN A 75 -3.33 33.33 4.88
N LEU A 76 -3.04 32.92 6.12
CA LEU A 76 -1.74 32.37 6.51
C LEU A 76 -1.38 31.11 5.71
N LYS A 77 -2.36 30.22 5.47
CA LYS A 77 -2.14 29.03 4.62
C LYS A 77 -1.83 29.41 3.18
N LYS A 78 -2.60 30.34 2.59
CA LYS A 78 -2.34 30.84 1.23
C LYS A 78 -0.99 31.53 1.11
N GLU A 79 -0.59 32.30 2.12
CA GLU A 79 0.73 32.93 2.19
C GLU A 79 1.83 31.88 2.19
N LYS A 80 1.71 30.84 3.02
CA LYS A 80 2.65 29.70 3.07
C LYS A 80 2.78 29.01 1.72
N GLU A 81 1.65 28.70 1.07
CA GLU A 81 1.63 28.08 -0.26
C GLU A 81 2.29 28.97 -1.32
N ALA A 82 2.00 30.27 -1.30
CA ALA A 82 2.60 31.24 -2.23
C ALA A 82 4.12 31.33 -2.05
N ILE A 83 4.61 31.40 -0.80
CA ILE A 83 6.05 31.45 -0.51
C ILE A 83 6.75 30.20 -1.04
N LEU A 84 6.17 29.00 -0.83
CA LEU A 84 6.74 27.76 -1.35
C LEU A 84 6.87 27.78 -2.87
N ILE A 85 5.78 28.12 -3.58
CA ILE A 85 5.75 28.17 -5.05
C ILE A 85 6.72 29.22 -5.59
N GLN A 86 6.75 30.43 -5.02
CA GLN A 86 7.64 31.52 -5.45
C GLN A 86 9.12 31.16 -5.31
N ASN A 87 9.47 30.29 -4.36
CA ASN A 87 10.83 29.82 -4.14
C ASN A 87 11.12 28.47 -4.83
N GLY A 88 10.22 27.99 -5.70
CA GLY A 88 10.42 26.78 -6.51
C GLY A 88 10.18 25.46 -5.78
N TYR A 89 9.58 25.49 -4.58
CA TYR A 89 9.23 24.28 -3.82
C TYR A 89 7.81 23.79 -4.15
N SER A 90 7.60 22.48 -4.09
CA SER A 90 6.26 21.89 -4.19
C SER A 90 5.45 22.14 -2.91
N LEU A 91 4.12 22.15 -3.02
CA LEU A 91 3.23 22.27 -1.85
C LEU A 91 3.37 21.10 -0.86
N ASP A 92 3.79 19.94 -1.37
CA ASP A 92 4.06 18.76 -0.55
C ASP A 92 5.48 18.74 0.02
N TYR A 93 6.31 19.76 -0.27
CA TYR A 93 7.68 19.80 0.23
C TYR A 93 7.72 19.78 1.76
N LEU A 94 6.77 20.39 2.47
CA LEU A 94 6.74 20.34 3.94
C LEU A 94 5.94 19.14 4.50
N LYS A 95 5.90 18.03 3.75
CA LYS A 95 5.32 16.75 4.18
C LYS A 95 6.37 15.63 4.13
N PRO A 96 6.19 14.55 4.91
CA PRO A 96 7.07 13.39 4.82
C PRO A 96 6.89 12.71 3.45
N PHE A 97 8.00 12.28 2.86
CA PHE A 97 7.98 11.51 1.62
C PHE A 97 8.03 10.03 1.96
N TYR A 98 6.83 9.46 2.15
CA TYR A 98 6.68 8.02 2.38
C TYR A 98 6.85 7.23 1.08
N ASP A 99 7.46 6.05 1.19
CA ASP A 99 7.61 5.11 0.07
C ASP A 99 6.23 4.65 -0.41
N CYS A 100 5.35 4.27 0.53
CA CYS A 100 3.97 3.91 0.28
C CYS A 100 3.04 5.06 0.66
N LYS A 101 2.57 5.81 -0.32
CA LYS A 101 1.58 6.90 -0.15
C LYS A 101 0.19 6.44 0.32
N ILE A 102 -0.09 5.14 0.27
CA ILE A 102 -1.39 4.59 0.65
C ILE A 102 -1.47 4.36 2.16
N CYS A 103 -0.44 3.74 2.74
CA CYS A 103 -0.37 3.46 4.18
C CYS A 103 0.57 4.40 4.94
N ASN A 104 1.26 5.32 4.26
CA ASN A 104 2.28 6.20 4.84
C ASN A 104 3.34 5.40 5.61
N ASP A 105 3.83 4.34 4.98
CA ASP A 105 4.81 3.39 5.53
C ASP A 105 4.42 2.77 6.88
N THR A 106 3.13 2.71 7.22
CA THR A 106 2.66 1.96 8.41
C THR A 106 2.38 0.49 8.11
N GLY A 107 2.25 0.12 6.84
CA GLY A 107 1.86 -1.24 6.43
C GLY A 107 0.36 -1.54 6.58
N PHE A 108 -0.43 -0.63 7.16
CA PHE A 108 -1.86 -0.80 7.38
C PHE A 108 -2.67 0.40 6.87
N ILE A 109 -3.95 0.17 6.56
CA ILE A 109 -4.89 1.19 6.10
C ILE A 109 -6.08 1.17 7.06
N LEU A 110 -6.47 2.34 7.55
CA LEU A 110 -7.71 2.53 8.29
C LEU A 110 -8.84 2.82 7.31
N ASP A 111 -9.89 1.99 7.31
CA ASP A 111 -11.06 2.24 6.48
C ASP A 111 -12.04 3.26 7.13
N LYS A 112 -13.09 3.64 6.39
CA LYS A 112 -14.11 4.60 6.85
C LYS A 112 -14.89 4.13 8.09
N ASN A 113 -14.87 2.83 8.37
CA ASN A 113 -15.56 2.20 9.50
C ASN A 113 -14.58 1.93 10.65
N TYR A 114 -13.41 2.59 10.68
CA TYR A 114 -12.36 2.41 11.68
C TYR A 114 -11.78 1.00 11.75
N LYS A 115 -11.93 0.21 10.68
CA LYS A 115 -11.32 -1.12 10.59
C LYS A 115 -9.94 -1.00 9.96
N THR A 116 -8.96 -1.56 10.67
CA THR A 116 -7.58 -1.65 10.19
C THR A 116 -7.43 -2.85 9.28
N THR A 117 -6.92 -2.62 8.07
CA THR A 117 -6.64 -3.67 7.08
C THR A 117 -5.19 -3.59 6.64
N MET A 118 -4.61 -4.74 6.27
CA MET A 118 -3.24 -4.77 5.78
C MET A 118 -3.16 -4.11 4.40
N CYS A 119 -2.20 -3.20 4.23
CA CYS A 119 -1.96 -2.54 2.95
C CYS A 119 -1.43 -3.54 1.92
N ASN A 120 -1.76 -3.34 0.64
CA ASN A 120 -1.28 -4.18 -0.45
C ASN A 120 0.25 -4.23 -0.52
N CYS A 121 0.96 -3.15 -0.17
CA CYS A 121 2.43 -3.18 -0.14
C CYS A 121 2.98 -4.22 0.87
N LEU A 122 2.37 -4.30 2.06
CA LEU A 122 2.79 -5.24 3.11
C LEU A 122 2.37 -6.66 2.75
N LYS A 123 1.14 -6.85 2.21
CA LYS A 123 0.69 -8.14 1.67
C LYS A 123 1.65 -8.66 0.60
N GLN A 124 2.04 -7.82 -0.35
CA GLN A 124 2.96 -8.22 -1.42
C GLN A 124 4.34 -8.59 -0.88
N LYS A 125 4.89 -7.84 0.09
CA LYS A 125 6.15 -8.20 0.74
C LYS A 125 6.06 -9.56 1.46
N LEU A 126 4.96 -9.82 2.17
CA LEU A 126 4.73 -11.12 2.81
C LEU A 126 4.66 -12.26 1.79
N LEU A 127 3.94 -12.07 0.69
CA LEU A 127 3.88 -13.03 -0.41
C LEU A 127 5.28 -13.29 -0.99
N ASN A 128 6.05 -12.25 -1.28
CA ASN A 128 7.41 -12.38 -1.80
C ASN A 128 8.31 -13.20 -0.84
N VAL A 129 8.22 -12.96 0.48
CA VAL A 129 8.97 -13.75 1.46
C VAL A 129 8.51 -15.21 1.48
N ALA A 130 7.20 -15.45 1.39
CA ALA A 130 6.66 -16.81 1.34
C ALA A 130 7.14 -17.56 0.08
N PHE A 131 7.05 -16.93 -1.10
CA PHE A 131 7.52 -17.51 -2.36
C PHE A 131 9.02 -17.82 -2.35
N ASN A 132 9.84 -16.88 -1.84
CA ASN A 132 11.28 -17.09 -1.72
C ASN A 132 11.61 -18.28 -0.80
N LYS A 133 10.89 -18.46 0.31
CA LYS A 133 11.06 -19.61 1.20
C LYS A 133 10.68 -20.94 0.54
N SER A 134 9.76 -20.92 -0.41
CA SER A 134 9.32 -22.09 -1.16
C SER A 134 10.18 -22.39 -2.40
N ASN A 135 11.30 -21.68 -2.60
CA ASN A 135 12.12 -21.74 -3.83
C ASN A 135 11.33 -21.45 -5.12
N ILE A 136 10.16 -20.81 -5.01
CA ILE A 136 9.36 -20.36 -6.15
C ILE A 136 9.86 -18.95 -6.49
N SER A 137 10.96 -18.87 -7.21
CA SER A 137 11.63 -17.60 -7.52
C SER A 137 11.17 -16.98 -8.85
N ASN A 138 10.44 -17.74 -9.68
CA ASN A 138 10.24 -17.41 -11.09
C ASN A 138 8.77 -17.13 -11.44
N ILE A 139 8.06 -16.42 -10.56
CA ILE A 139 6.62 -16.11 -10.72
C ILE A 139 6.34 -15.40 -12.05
N ASP A 140 7.28 -14.60 -12.56
CA ASP A 140 7.16 -13.91 -13.86
C ASP A 140 7.17 -14.87 -15.06
N LYS A 141 7.76 -16.06 -14.90
CA LYS A 141 7.82 -17.10 -15.94
C LYS A 141 6.79 -18.21 -15.72
N GLU A 142 6.52 -18.57 -14.47
CA GLU A 142 5.69 -19.70 -14.07
C GLU A 142 4.28 -19.21 -13.69
N ASN A 143 3.56 -18.66 -14.66
CA ASN A 143 2.20 -18.14 -14.47
C ASN A 143 1.28 -18.50 -15.65
N PHE A 144 -0.03 -18.30 -15.47
CA PHE A 144 -1.04 -18.63 -16.49
C PHE A 144 -0.93 -17.81 -17.78
N ASN A 145 -0.26 -16.64 -17.76
CA ASN A 145 -0.03 -15.83 -18.95
C ASN A 145 1.09 -16.38 -19.83
N LYS A 146 2.03 -17.12 -19.24
CA LYS A 146 3.14 -17.81 -19.95
C LYS A 146 2.86 -19.30 -20.19
N PHE A 147 1.70 -19.79 -19.77
CA PHE A 147 1.27 -21.17 -19.98
C PHE A 147 1.08 -21.43 -21.47
N ASN A 148 1.80 -22.42 -22.00
CA ASN A 148 1.75 -22.80 -23.42
C ASN A 148 1.15 -24.20 -23.58
N GLU A 149 -0.12 -24.27 -23.97
CA GLU A 149 -0.84 -25.51 -24.22
C GLU A 149 -0.33 -26.26 -25.47
N LEU A 150 0.39 -25.60 -26.37
CA LEU A 150 0.88 -26.19 -27.61
C LEU A 150 2.00 -27.22 -27.38
N ILE A 151 2.60 -27.24 -26.18
CA ILE A 151 3.53 -28.29 -25.76
C ILE A 151 2.83 -29.67 -25.73
N PHE A 152 1.51 -29.68 -25.52
CA PHE A 152 0.73 -30.88 -25.40
C PHE A 152 0.09 -31.27 -26.74
N SER A 153 0.11 -32.57 -27.03
CA SER A 153 -0.53 -33.13 -28.23
C SER A 153 -2.03 -32.87 -28.22
N ASP A 154 -2.58 -32.58 -29.40
CA ASP A 154 -4.03 -32.47 -29.62
C ASP A 154 -4.68 -33.80 -30.01
N GLU A 155 -3.88 -34.86 -30.14
CA GLU A 155 -4.37 -36.18 -30.51
C GLU A 155 -4.85 -36.94 -29.27
N VAL A 156 -5.93 -37.71 -29.46
CA VAL A 156 -6.44 -38.63 -28.44
C VAL A 156 -5.71 -39.95 -28.57
N ASP A 157 -5.00 -40.35 -27.51
CA ASP A 157 -4.33 -41.65 -27.42
C ASP A 157 -4.87 -42.42 -26.21
N LEU A 158 -5.95 -43.17 -26.45
CA LEU A 158 -6.63 -44.00 -25.45
C LEU A 158 -5.73 -45.11 -24.89
N ALA A 159 -4.85 -45.67 -25.72
CA ALA A 159 -3.97 -46.76 -25.30
C ALA A 159 -2.95 -46.27 -24.26
N LYS A 160 -2.43 -45.06 -24.46
CA LYS A 160 -1.42 -44.45 -23.60
C LYS A 160 -2.01 -43.77 -22.37
N TYR A 161 -3.05 -42.95 -22.55
CA TYR A 161 -3.57 -42.09 -21.49
C TYR A 161 -4.79 -42.66 -20.78
N ARG A 162 -5.47 -43.67 -21.34
CA ARG A 162 -6.72 -44.25 -20.81
C ARG A 162 -7.87 -43.25 -20.67
N PHE A 163 -7.76 -42.08 -21.29
CA PHE A 163 -8.79 -41.05 -21.33
C PHE A 163 -9.14 -40.74 -22.78
N ASN A 164 -10.43 -40.48 -23.05
CA ASN A 164 -10.93 -40.13 -24.38
C ASN A 164 -10.83 -38.60 -24.66
N ILE A 165 -9.76 -37.97 -24.20
CA ILE A 165 -9.48 -36.54 -24.43
C ILE A 165 -7.99 -36.37 -24.73
N SER A 166 -7.64 -35.38 -25.56
CA SER A 166 -6.24 -35.10 -25.86
C SER A 166 -5.51 -34.54 -24.63
N PRO A 167 -4.19 -34.74 -24.51
CA PRO A 167 -3.38 -34.11 -23.47
C PRO A 167 -3.59 -32.59 -23.41
N ARG A 168 -3.68 -31.93 -24.57
CA ARG A 168 -3.97 -30.49 -24.67
C ARG A 168 -5.33 -30.12 -24.08
N ARG A 169 -6.37 -30.90 -24.40
CA ARG A 169 -7.70 -30.65 -23.82
C ARG A 169 -7.71 -30.87 -22.31
N ASN A 170 -7.02 -31.90 -21.83
CA ASN A 170 -6.91 -32.18 -20.40
C ASN A 170 -6.22 -31.05 -19.62
N ILE A 171 -5.06 -30.58 -20.11
CA ILE A 171 -4.28 -29.55 -19.42
C ILE A 171 -4.99 -28.18 -19.44
N LEU A 172 -5.79 -27.90 -20.48
CA LEU A 172 -6.68 -26.73 -20.52
C LEU A 172 -7.81 -26.84 -19.49
N ASN A 173 -8.42 -28.02 -19.33
CA ASN A 173 -9.43 -28.24 -18.29
C ASN A 173 -8.84 -28.04 -16.90
N ILE A 174 -7.63 -28.55 -16.66
CA ILE A 174 -6.88 -28.35 -15.42
C ILE A 174 -6.61 -26.86 -15.18
N LYS A 175 -6.09 -26.13 -16.19
CA LYS A 175 -5.87 -24.67 -16.12
C LYS A 175 -7.14 -23.93 -15.71
N ASN A 176 -8.26 -24.23 -16.36
CA ASN A 176 -9.54 -23.57 -16.08
C ASN A 176 -10.03 -23.87 -14.67
N LYS A 177 -9.90 -25.12 -14.19
CA LYS A 177 -10.25 -25.49 -12.82
C LYS A 177 -9.37 -24.81 -11.78
N SER A 178 -8.07 -24.64 -12.07
CA SER A 178 -7.17 -23.88 -11.21
C SER A 178 -7.53 -22.40 -11.15
N ILE A 179 -7.91 -21.78 -12.27
CA ILE A 179 -8.36 -20.37 -12.31
C ILE A 179 -9.68 -20.21 -11.54
N GLU A 180 -10.63 -21.14 -11.73
CA GLU A 180 -11.90 -21.17 -11.00
C GLU A 180 -11.67 -21.26 -9.49
N PHE A 181 -10.74 -22.12 -9.05
CA PHE A 181 -10.36 -22.24 -7.64
C PHE A 181 -9.79 -20.92 -7.09
N VAL A 182 -8.86 -20.28 -7.80
CA VAL A 182 -8.27 -19.00 -7.36
C VAL A 182 -9.33 -17.91 -7.24
N ASN A 183 -10.27 -17.83 -8.19
CA ASN A 183 -11.34 -16.84 -8.18
C ASN A 183 -12.36 -17.06 -7.05
N ASN A 184 -12.45 -18.28 -6.51
CA ASN A 184 -13.40 -18.64 -5.45
C ASN A 184 -12.69 -19.03 -4.15
N PHE A 185 -11.42 -18.65 -3.97
CA PHE A 185 -10.59 -19.12 -2.86
C PHE A 185 -11.15 -18.76 -1.48
N ASP A 186 -11.80 -17.60 -1.36
CA ASP A 186 -12.41 -17.13 -0.09
C ASP A 186 -13.78 -17.78 0.21
N ASN A 187 -14.34 -18.56 -0.73
CA ASN A 187 -15.62 -19.22 -0.54
C ASN A 187 -15.43 -20.53 0.27
N PRO A 188 -16.03 -20.67 1.47
CA PRO A 188 -15.87 -21.86 2.31
C PRO A 188 -16.42 -23.15 1.68
N ASP A 189 -17.34 -23.05 0.72
CA ASP A 189 -17.87 -24.21 -0.01
C ASP A 189 -16.95 -24.69 -1.15
N CYS A 190 -15.91 -23.91 -1.48
CA CYS A 190 -14.95 -24.28 -2.52
C CYS A 190 -14.07 -25.45 -2.07
N LYS A 191 -13.98 -26.50 -2.90
CA LYS A 191 -13.15 -27.68 -2.60
C LYS A 191 -11.70 -27.47 -3.04
N ASN A 192 -10.77 -28.06 -2.29
CA ASN A 192 -9.35 -28.08 -2.64
C ASN A 192 -9.07 -28.87 -3.94
N LEU A 193 -7.94 -28.57 -4.58
CA LEU A 193 -7.45 -29.27 -5.76
C LEU A 193 -6.46 -30.38 -5.37
N LEU A 194 -6.66 -31.58 -5.89
CA LEU A 194 -5.73 -32.70 -5.81
C LEU A 194 -5.31 -33.09 -7.22
N PHE A 195 -4.02 -32.94 -7.54
CA PHE A 195 -3.47 -33.36 -8.82
C PHE A 195 -2.91 -34.78 -8.68
N VAL A 196 -3.37 -35.70 -9.55
CA VAL A 196 -2.93 -37.11 -9.57
C VAL A 196 -2.49 -37.46 -10.98
N GLY A 197 -1.37 -38.17 -11.11
CA GLY A 197 -0.85 -38.59 -12.39
C GLY A 197 0.39 -39.47 -12.24
N SER A 198 0.81 -40.07 -13.36
CA SER A 198 2.08 -40.79 -13.47
C SER A 198 3.27 -39.83 -13.32
N THR A 199 4.42 -40.33 -12.88
CA THR A 199 5.63 -39.53 -12.75
C THR A 199 6.19 -39.14 -14.13
N GLY A 200 6.77 -37.93 -14.24
CA GLY A 200 7.49 -37.51 -15.45
C GLY A 200 6.63 -37.21 -16.67
N LEU A 201 5.31 -37.04 -16.51
CA LEU A 201 4.43 -36.59 -17.58
C LEU A 201 4.82 -35.15 -17.97
N ARG A 202 5.43 -35.00 -19.15
CA ARG A 202 5.60 -33.73 -19.86
C ARG A 202 4.56 -33.63 -20.95
#